data_AF-A0A4Q3C4X5-F1
#
_entry.id   AF-A0A4Q3C4X5-F1
#
_cell.length_a   1.000
_cell.length_b   1.000
_cell.length_c   1.000
_cell.angle_alpha   90.00
_cell.angle_beta   90.00
_cell.angle_gamma   90.00
#
_symmetry.space_group_name_H-M   'P 1'
#
loop_
_entity.id
_entity.type
_entity.pdbx_description
1 polymer ?
#
loop_
_entity_poly.entity_id
_entity_poly.type
_entity_poly.pdbx_seq_one_letter_code
_entity_poly.pdbx_strand_id
1 'polypeptide(L)'
;MSIDIQPGKLVKWKVEGMDCANCALTINKYLEKQGGKNVRVNYATGDVIFENGPADEEKLAKGLHGLGYEVLDEKLVQERDGHEGHFHPRARFGHLQRFLLCLPFTLVLMLHMIPGVHIHWLMNSWLQLVLCLPVFVIGIAFYGPSAWKSLRNGIPNMNVLIAIGATAAFGYSLVGTLMNLGPAFMYYETAATIITLVF
;
A
#
# COMPACT_ATOMS: atom_id res chain seq x y z
N MET A 1 -19.99 20.63 -44.47
CA MET A 1 -19.15 19.62 -43.78
C MET A 1 -19.30 19.87 -42.29
N SER A 2 -20.34 19.29 -41.71
CA SER A 2 -20.69 19.45 -40.29
C SER A 2 -19.70 18.62 -39.47
N ILE A 3 -18.89 19.27 -38.65
CA ILE A 3 -18.04 18.58 -37.67
C ILE A 3 -18.99 18.17 -36.53
N ASP A 4 -19.40 16.91 -36.53
CA ASP A 4 -20.14 16.28 -35.45
C ASP A 4 -19.20 16.14 -34.23
N ILE A 5 -19.20 17.14 -33.35
CA ILE A 5 -18.59 17.02 -32.02
C ILE A 5 -19.60 16.25 -31.17
N GLN A 6 -19.47 14.92 -31.14
CA GLN A 6 -20.25 14.13 -30.19
C GLN A 6 -19.92 14.60 -28.76
N PRO A 7 -20.93 14.94 -27.93
CA PRO A 7 -20.68 15.31 -26.55
C PRO A 7 -20.09 14.11 -25.82
N GLY A 8 -18.88 14.27 -25.26
CA GLY A 8 -18.24 13.23 -24.45
C GLY A 8 -19.18 12.83 -23.30
N LYS A 9 -19.47 11.53 -23.17
CA LYS A 9 -20.31 11.03 -22.10
C LYS A 9 -19.53 11.18 -20.79
N LEU A 10 -20.07 11.97 -19.86
CA LEU A 10 -19.50 12.08 -18.51
C LEU A 10 -19.79 10.79 -17.75
N VAL A 11 -18.74 10.04 -17.42
CA VAL A 11 -18.80 8.80 -16.65
C VAL A 11 -18.35 9.11 -15.23
N LYS A 12 -19.16 8.67 -14.26
CA LYS A 12 -18.83 8.75 -12.84
C LYS A 12 -18.81 7.33 -12.27
N TRP A 13 -17.66 6.95 -11.75
CA TRP A 13 -17.43 5.67 -11.12
C TRP A 13 -17.07 5.85 -9.66
N LYS A 14 -17.43 4.84 -8.88
CA LYS A 14 -16.91 4.67 -7.54
C LYS A 14 -15.89 3.53 -7.58
N VAL A 15 -14.69 3.78 -7.08
CA VAL A 15 -13.58 2.83 -7.18
C VAL A 15 -13.04 2.54 -5.79
N GLU A 16 -13.03 1.27 -5.41
CA GLU A 16 -12.44 0.78 -4.16
C GLU A 16 -10.97 0.39 -4.34
N GLY A 17 -10.19 0.49 -3.25
CA GLY A 17 -8.74 0.26 -3.23
C GLY A 17 -7.88 1.50 -3.51
N MET A 18 -8.47 2.70 -3.58
CA MET A 18 -7.75 3.97 -3.73
C MET A 18 -7.40 4.61 -2.37
N ASP A 19 -6.49 4.03 -1.61
CA ASP A 19 -6.18 4.54 -0.26
C ASP A 19 -5.15 5.69 -0.24
N CYS A 20 -4.60 6.08 -1.40
CA CYS A 20 -3.60 7.15 -1.45
C CYS A 20 -3.62 7.98 -2.73
N ALA A 21 -3.02 9.17 -2.66
CA ALA A 21 -2.84 10.07 -3.81
C ALA A 21 -2.11 9.39 -4.99
N ASN A 22 -1.24 8.42 -4.72
CA ASN A 22 -0.51 7.70 -5.77
C ASN A 22 -1.37 6.64 -6.50
N CYS A 23 -2.36 6.05 -5.81
CA CYS A 23 -3.39 5.22 -6.43
C CYS A 23 -4.26 6.08 -7.37
N ALA A 24 -4.67 7.27 -6.90
CA ALA A 24 -5.39 8.22 -7.73
C ALA A 24 -4.61 8.64 -8.98
N LEU A 25 -3.30 8.91 -8.85
CA LEU A 25 -2.45 9.22 -10.00
C LEU A 25 -2.31 8.05 -10.98
N THR A 26 -2.26 6.82 -10.48
CA THR A 26 -2.16 5.61 -11.33
C THR A 26 -3.43 5.42 -12.15
N ILE A 27 -4.60 5.59 -11.53
CA ILE A 27 -5.90 5.51 -12.19
C ILE A 27 -6.06 6.65 -13.18
N ASN A 28 -5.66 7.86 -12.80
CA ASN A 28 -5.70 9.02 -13.68
C ASN A 28 -4.89 8.76 -14.97
N LYS A 29 -3.61 8.38 -14.82
CA LYS A 29 -2.74 8.07 -15.97
C LYS A 29 -3.26 6.90 -16.82
N TYR A 30 -3.85 5.89 -16.20
CA TYR A 30 -4.42 4.76 -16.92
C TYR A 30 -5.60 5.20 -17.79
N LEU A 31 -6.54 5.95 -17.23
CA LEU A 31 -7.73 6.44 -17.94
C LEU A 31 -7.36 7.43 -19.06
N GLU A 32 -6.42 8.35 -18.81
CA GLU A 32 -5.88 9.25 -19.84
C GLU A 32 -5.25 8.47 -21.01
N LYS A 33 -4.45 7.43 -20.71
CA LYS A 33 -3.81 6.60 -21.74
C LYS A 33 -4.82 5.84 -22.60
N GLN A 34 -5.97 5.48 -22.04
CA GLN A 34 -7.05 4.79 -22.74
C GLN A 34 -8.02 5.75 -23.45
N GLY A 35 -7.72 7.05 -23.49
CA GLY A 35 -8.51 8.05 -24.22
C GLY A 35 -9.56 8.78 -23.39
N GLY A 36 -9.57 8.61 -22.06
CA GLY A 36 -10.39 9.42 -21.16
C GLY A 36 -9.90 10.87 -21.14
N LYS A 37 -10.84 11.82 -21.25
CA LYS A 37 -10.57 13.26 -21.15
C LYS A 37 -11.06 13.80 -19.81
N ASN A 38 -10.47 14.89 -19.33
CA ASN A 38 -10.87 15.56 -18.09
C ASN A 38 -10.99 14.62 -16.88
N VAL A 39 -10.06 13.67 -16.76
CA VAL A 39 -10.06 12.68 -15.68
C VAL A 39 -9.79 13.37 -14.34
N ARG A 40 -10.72 13.21 -13.39
CA ARG A 40 -10.64 13.70 -12.01
C ARG A 40 -10.82 12.50 -11.09
N VAL A 41 -9.81 12.26 -10.26
CA VAL A 41 -9.81 11.16 -9.29
C VAL A 41 -9.69 11.73 -7.90
N ASN A 42 -10.62 11.35 -7.02
CA ASN A 42 -10.63 11.71 -5.62
C ASN A 42 -10.42 10.44 -4.77
N TYR A 43 -9.20 10.23 -4.30
CA TYR A 43 -8.86 9.10 -3.43
C TYR A 43 -9.58 9.16 -2.07
N ALA A 44 -9.91 10.36 -1.58
CA ALA A 44 -10.54 10.50 -0.27
C ALA A 44 -12.00 10.03 -0.28
N THR A 45 -12.69 10.13 -1.41
CA THR A 45 -14.10 9.73 -1.56
C THR A 45 -14.30 8.47 -2.40
N GLY A 46 -13.26 8.00 -3.10
CA GLY A 46 -13.36 6.90 -4.06
C GLY A 46 -13.96 7.32 -5.41
N ASP A 47 -14.19 8.62 -5.65
CA ASP A 47 -14.85 9.09 -6.86
C ASP A 47 -13.86 9.20 -8.03
N VAL A 48 -14.24 8.65 -9.18
CA VAL A 48 -13.53 8.79 -10.45
C VAL A 48 -14.50 9.37 -11.48
N ILE A 49 -14.19 10.56 -12.02
CA ILE A 49 -15.00 11.23 -13.02
C ILE A 49 -14.14 11.44 -14.26
N PHE A 50 -14.63 11.02 -15.41
CA PHE A 50 -13.94 11.24 -16.68
C PHE A 50 -14.94 11.38 -17.83
N GLU A 51 -14.54 12.10 -18.86
CA GLU A 51 -15.26 12.14 -20.12
C GLU A 51 -14.77 10.98 -20.99
N ASN A 52 -15.65 10.02 -21.24
CA ASN A 52 -15.34 8.88 -22.07
C ASN A 52 -15.42 9.27 -23.55
N GLY A 53 -14.38 8.90 -24.31
CA GLY A 53 -14.41 8.89 -25.77
C GLY A 53 -15.18 7.67 -26.30
N PRO A 54 -14.91 7.19 -27.53
CA PRO A 54 -15.51 5.94 -28.05
C PRO A 54 -14.98 4.65 -27.38
N ALA A 55 -14.33 4.76 -26.21
CA ALA A 55 -13.76 3.62 -25.51
C ALA A 55 -14.83 2.85 -24.73
N ASP A 56 -14.68 1.54 -24.70
CA ASP A 56 -15.62 0.61 -24.08
C ASP A 56 -15.46 0.64 -22.54
N GLU A 57 -16.49 1.11 -21.84
CA GLU A 57 -16.53 1.26 -20.37
C GLU A 57 -16.16 -0.07 -19.67
N GLU A 58 -16.56 -1.22 -20.23
CA GLU A 58 -16.21 -2.54 -19.69
C GLU A 58 -14.71 -2.85 -19.78
N LYS A 59 -14.03 -2.44 -20.86
CA LYS A 59 -12.60 -2.69 -21.03
C LYS A 59 -11.77 -1.87 -20.04
N LEU A 60 -12.20 -0.64 -19.81
CA LEU A 60 -11.61 0.26 -18.82
C LEU A 60 -11.79 -0.30 -17.39
N ALA A 61 -12.99 -0.78 -17.05
CA ALA A 61 -13.25 -1.42 -15.76
C ALA A 61 -12.42 -2.70 -15.55
N LYS A 62 -12.33 -3.57 -16.56
CA LYS A 62 -11.47 -4.78 -16.51
C LYS A 62 -9.99 -4.44 -16.34
N GLY A 63 -9.51 -3.38 -16.98
CA GLY A 63 -8.13 -2.95 -16.81
C GLY A 63 -7.84 -2.38 -15.43
N LEU A 64 -8.78 -1.63 -14.85
CA LEU A 64 -8.70 -1.20 -13.45
C LEU A 64 -8.70 -2.40 -12.49
N HIS A 65 -9.53 -3.42 -12.75
CA HIS A 65 -9.52 -4.66 -11.98
C HIS A 65 -8.17 -5.39 -12.08
N GLY A 66 -7.56 -5.46 -13.27
CA GLY A 66 -6.20 -5.96 -13.46
C GLY A 66 -5.15 -5.18 -12.65
N LEU A 67 -5.31 -3.86 -12.53
CA LEU A 67 -4.46 -3.00 -11.69
C LEU A 67 -4.74 -3.19 -10.18
N GLY A 68 -5.85 -3.81 -9.81
CA GLY A 68 -6.23 -4.12 -8.42
C GLY A 68 -7.21 -3.14 -7.81
N TYR A 69 -7.96 -2.44 -8.65
CA TYR A 69 -9.00 -1.52 -8.23
C TYR A 69 -10.35 -2.08 -8.64
N GLU A 70 -11.32 -2.02 -7.74
CA GLU A 70 -12.66 -2.53 -8.00
C GLU A 70 -13.58 -1.37 -8.37
N VAL A 71 -14.20 -1.43 -9.54
CA VAL A 71 -15.11 -0.39 -10.02
C VAL A 71 -16.53 -0.77 -9.63
N LEU A 72 -17.06 -0.08 -8.62
CA LEU A 72 -18.47 -0.12 -8.24
C LEU A 72 -19.23 0.83 -9.18
N ASP A 73 -19.63 0.32 -10.34
CA ASP A 73 -20.50 1.05 -11.25
C ASP A 73 -21.97 0.75 -10.90
N GLU A 74 -22.75 1.76 -10.55
CA GLU A 74 -24.20 1.61 -10.30
C GLU A 74 -24.99 1.18 -11.54
N LYS A 75 -24.41 1.25 -12.76
CA LYS A 75 -25.10 0.92 -14.01
C LYS A 75 -24.65 -0.38 -14.68
N LEU A 76 -23.55 -1.00 -14.27
CA LEU A 76 -23.04 -2.26 -14.86
C LEU A 76 -23.38 -3.53 -14.06
N VAL A 77 -24.21 -3.41 -13.01
CA VAL A 77 -24.54 -4.54 -12.09
C VAL A 77 -25.71 -5.41 -12.59
N GLN A 78 -26.33 -5.11 -13.73
CA GLN A 78 -27.25 -6.05 -14.37
C GLN A 78 -26.51 -6.81 -15.48
N GLU A 79 -26.42 -8.13 -15.30
CA GLU A 79 -25.84 -9.12 -16.21
C GLU A 79 -24.33 -9.41 -16.04
N ARG A 80 -23.97 -9.98 -14.89
CA ARG A 80 -23.41 -11.35 -14.86
C ARG A 80 -23.20 -11.87 -13.44
N ASP A 81 -23.89 -12.97 -13.17
CA ASP A 81 -23.76 -13.82 -12.00
C ASP A 81 -22.31 -14.20 -11.64
N GLY A 82 -22.04 -14.15 -10.34
CA GLY A 82 -21.38 -15.23 -9.63
C GLY A 82 -19.93 -15.52 -9.97
N HIS A 83 -19.00 -14.72 -9.44
CA HIS A 83 -17.77 -15.29 -8.90
C HIS A 83 -17.22 -14.39 -7.79
N GLU A 84 -17.39 -14.90 -6.57
CA GLU A 84 -16.46 -14.74 -5.46
C GLU A 84 -16.15 -13.30 -5.08
N GLY A 85 -17.04 -12.75 -4.24
CA GLY A 85 -16.66 -11.73 -3.30
C GLY A 85 -15.35 -12.14 -2.64
N HIS A 86 -14.33 -11.31 -2.81
CA HIS A 86 -13.10 -11.39 -2.05
C HIS A 86 -13.44 -11.08 -0.60
N PHE A 87 -13.97 -12.11 0.06
CA PHE A 87 -13.88 -12.30 1.49
C PHE A 87 -12.41 -12.06 1.83
N HIS A 88 -12.14 -10.94 2.49
CA HIS A 88 -10.91 -10.68 3.22
C HIS A 88 -11.14 -11.17 4.67
N PRO A 89 -11.10 -12.49 4.98
CA PRO A 89 -10.96 -12.91 6.35
C PRO A 89 -9.48 -12.74 6.69
N ARG A 90 -9.10 -11.61 7.27
CA ARG A 90 -8.09 -11.56 8.34
C ARG A 90 -7.86 -10.11 8.75
N ALA A 91 -8.40 -9.83 9.92
CA ALA A 91 -8.05 -8.69 10.77
C ALA A 91 -8.60 -7.32 10.29
N ARG A 92 -9.87 -7.06 10.66
CA ARG A 92 -10.60 -5.78 10.68
C ARG A 92 -9.96 -4.77 11.66
N PHE A 93 -8.64 -4.67 11.68
CA PHE A 93 -7.91 -3.70 12.49
C PHE A 93 -7.71 -2.47 11.62
N GLY A 94 -8.31 -1.34 12.02
CA GLY A 94 -8.09 -0.06 11.36
C GLY A 94 -6.60 0.34 11.44
N HIS A 95 -6.20 1.25 10.56
CA HIS A 95 -4.86 1.87 10.54
C HIS A 95 -4.37 2.24 11.95
N LEU A 96 -5.22 2.95 12.71
CA LEU A 96 -4.94 3.36 14.08
C LEU A 96 -4.69 2.20 15.05
N GLN A 97 -5.38 1.08 14.87
CA GLN A 97 -5.25 -0.07 15.78
C GLN A 97 -3.93 -0.83 15.53
N ARG A 98 -3.47 -0.90 14.27
CA ARG A 98 -2.16 -1.44 13.91
C ARG A 98 -1.03 -0.54 14.41
N PHE A 99 -1.18 0.77 14.24
CA PHE A 99 -0.27 1.77 14.81
C PHE A 99 -0.13 1.57 16.33
N LEU A 100 -1.25 1.55 17.06
CA LEU A 100 -1.27 1.37 18.52
C LEU A 100 -0.65 0.04 18.97
N LEU A 101 -0.82 -1.02 18.18
CA LEU A 101 -0.28 -2.34 18.48
C LEU A 101 1.25 -2.41 18.25
N CYS A 102 1.77 -1.74 17.21
CA CYS A 102 3.19 -1.72 16.88
C CYS A 102 3.99 -0.68 17.68
N LEU A 103 3.32 0.38 18.14
CA LEU A 103 3.91 1.47 18.93
C LEU A 103 4.69 1.00 20.17
N PRO A 104 4.15 0.17 21.08
CA PRO A 104 4.89 -0.22 22.28
C PRO A 104 6.16 -1.01 21.94
N PHE A 105 6.12 -1.91 20.95
CA PHE A 105 7.31 -2.65 20.52
C PHE A 105 8.39 -1.72 19.94
N THR A 106 7.97 -0.75 19.14
CA THR A 106 8.87 0.24 18.53
C THR A 106 9.48 1.16 19.58
N LEU A 107 8.70 1.60 20.57
CA LEU A 107 9.20 2.40 21.68
C LEU A 107 10.22 1.65 22.53
N VAL A 108 9.95 0.37 22.83
CA VAL A 108 10.90 -0.49 23.54
C VAL A 108 12.20 -0.63 22.76
N LEU A 109 12.16 -0.76 21.44
CA LEU A 109 13.37 -0.77 20.62
C LEU A 109 14.08 0.60 20.63
N MET A 110 13.37 1.72 20.54
CA MET A 110 13.96 3.06 20.59
C MET A 110 14.63 3.41 21.93
N LEU A 111 14.19 2.81 23.04
CA LEU A 111 14.74 3.03 24.37
C LEU A 111 16.24 2.71 24.47
N HIS A 112 16.75 1.76 23.68
CA HIS A 112 18.18 1.42 23.71
C HIS A 112 19.08 2.51 23.11
N MET A 113 18.51 3.43 22.31
CA MET A 113 19.26 4.52 21.67
C MET A 113 19.44 5.73 22.61
N ILE A 114 18.76 5.75 23.77
CA ILE A 114 18.81 6.87 24.71
C ILE A 114 20.11 6.79 25.54
N PRO A 115 21.02 7.77 25.41
CA PRO A 115 22.25 7.79 26.18
C PRO A 115 21.93 7.89 27.68
N GLY A 116 22.31 6.86 28.44
CA GLY A 116 22.06 6.76 29.88
C GLY A 116 21.17 5.59 30.31
N VAL A 117 20.39 5.01 29.39
CA VAL A 117 19.52 3.85 29.65
C VAL A 117 20.18 2.58 29.11
N HIS A 118 21.21 2.09 29.81
CA HIS A 118 21.94 0.87 29.41
C HIS A 118 21.24 -0.37 29.97
N ILE A 119 20.10 -0.72 29.39
CA ILE A 119 19.42 -1.98 29.73
C ILE A 119 20.21 -3.12 29.08
N HIS A 120 21.03 -3.81 29.87
CA HIS A 120 21.92 -4.89 29.42
C HIS A 120 21.20 -5.99 28.63
N TRP A 121 19.91 -6.21 28.92
CA TRP A 121 19.08 -7.20 28.23
C TRP A 121 18.67 -6.77 26.82
N LEU A 122 18.55 -5.46 26.58
CA LEU A 122 18.13 -4.86 25.33
C LEU A 122 19.27 -4.73 24.31
N MET A 123 20.52 -4.92 24.76
CA MET A 123 21.72 -5.04 23.93
C MET A 123 21.85 -6.41 23.26
N ASN A 124 20.98 -7.37 23.61
CA ASN A 124 20.98 -8.69 23.00
C ASN A 124 20.29 -8.66 21.63
N SER A 125 21.04 -8.98 20.58
CA SER A 125 20.59 -9.03 19.19
C SER A 125 19.32 -9.89 18.99
N TRP A 126 19.23 -11.01 19.71
CA TRP A 126 18.10 -11.92 19.61
C TRP A 126 16.83 -11.32 20.21
N LEU A 127 16.95 -10.57 21.30
CA LEU A 127 15.79 -9.92 21.91
C LEU A 127 15.25 -8.81 21.00
N GLN A 128 16.15 -8.03 20.38
CA GLN A 128 15.75 -7.00 19.41
C GLN A 128 15.05 -7.61 18.19
N LEU A 129 15.55 -8.74 17.68
CA LEU A 129 14.91 -9.49 16.60
C LEU A 129 13.49 -9.92 17.00
N VAL A 130 13.32 -10.55 18.17
CA VAL A 130 12.02 -11.03 18.66
C VAL A 130 11.02 -9.88 18.84
N LEU A 131 11.47 -8.72 19.31
CA LEU A 131 10.63 -7.51 19.45
C LEU A 131 10.28 -6.88 18.10
N CYS A 132 11.19 -6.91 17.13
CA CYS A 132 10.98 -6.35 15.79
C CYS A 132 10.09 -7.25 14.92
N LEU A 133 10.21 -8.58 15.07
CA LEU A 133 9.49 -9.57 14.27
C LEU A 133 7.97 -9.35 14.17
N PRO A 134 7.20 -9.13 15.27
CA PRO A 134 5.76 -8.91 15.17
C PRO A 134 5.43 -7.65 14.37
N VAL A 135 6.16 -6.55 14.60
CA VAL A 135 6.00 -5.29 13.86
C VAL A 135 6.27 -5.53 12.37
N PHE A 136 7.36 -6.24 12.06
CA PHE A 136 7.77 -6.53 10.69
C PHE A 136 6.75 -7.40 9.94
N VAL A 137 6.23 -8.45 10.58
CA VAL A 137 5.23 -9.35 9.99
C VAL A 137 3.93 -8.60 9.71
N ILE A 138 3.45 -7.76 10.64
CA ILE A 138 2.25 -6.94 10.45
C ILE A 138 2.47 -5.94 9.31
N GLY A 139 3.65 -5.30 9.25
CA GLY A 139 4.05 -4.40 8.17
C GLY A 139 3.99 -5.05 6.79
N ILE A 140 4.72 -6.15 6.61
CA ILE A 140 4.75 -6.87 5.32
C ILE A 140 3.37 -7.40 4.93
N ALA A 141 2.58 -7.91 5.89
CA ALA A 141 1.21 -8.34 5.60
C ALA A 141 0.32 -7.20 5.10
N PHE A 142 0.61 -5.95 5.49
CA PHE A 142 -0.14 -4.77 5.08
C PHE A 142 0.32 -4.18 3.73
N TYR A 143 1.56 -3.69 3.65
CA TYR A 143 2.05 -2.99 2.45
C TYR A 143 2.68 -3.92 1.40
N GLY A 144 3.04 -5.15 1.78
CA GLY A 144 3.77 -6.11 0.93
C GLY A 144 3.05 -6.51 -0.36
N PRO A 145 1.76 -6.91 -0.32
CA PRO A 145 1.02 -7.27 -1.54
C PRO A 145 0.96 -6.12 -2.56
N SER A 146 0.73 -4.89 -2.07
CA SER A 146 0.69 -3.68 -2.88
C SER A 146 2.05 -3.34 -3.48
N ALA A 147 3.13 -3.43 -2.68
CA ALA A 147 4.49 -3.21 -3.15
C ALA A 147 4.90 -4.21 -4.23
N TRP A 148 4.59 -5.49 -4.04
CA TRP A 148 4.91 -6.54 -5.02
C TRP A 148 4.17 -6.34 -6.34
N LYS A 149 2.87 -6.04 -6.29
CA LYS A 149 2.05 -5.78 -7.49
C LYS A 149 2.54 -4.54 -8.24
N SER A 150 2.85 -3.46 -7.51
CA SER A 150 3.37 -2.20 -8.07
C SER A 150 4.72 -2.38 -8.76
N LEU A 151 5.62 -3.16 -8.14
CA LEU A 151 6.91 -3.50 -8.73
C LEU A 151 6.76 -4.33 -10.00
N ARG A 152 5.90 -5.35 -9.99
CA ARG A 152 5.62 -6.19 -11.17
C ARG A 152 5.00 -5.41 -12.33
N ASN A 153 4.18 -4.41 -12.03
CA ASN A 153 3.52 -3.57 -13.03
C ASN A 153 4.41 -2.42 -13.53
N GLY A 154 5.63 -2.26 -13.01
CA GLY A 154 6.59 -1.25 -13.46
C GLY A 154 6.23 0.19 -13.08
N ILE A 155 5.29 0.39 -12.14
CA ILE A 155 4.88 1.72 -11.65
C ILE A 155 5.09 1.73 -10.14
N PRO A 156 6.27 2.14 -9.64
CA PRO A 156 6.58 2.17 -8.22
C PRO A 156 5.64 3.09 -7.44
N ASN A 157 5.18 2.64 -6.28
CA ASN A 157 4.34 3.42 -5.37
C ASN A 157 5.01 3.60 -4.00
N MET A 158 4.35 4.35 -3.09
CA MET A 158 4.86 4.62 -1.74
C MET A 158 5.19 3.33 -0.98
N ASN A 159 4.34 2.30 -1.12
CA ASN A 159 4.53 1.00 -0.46
C ASN A 159 5.80 0.28 -0.94
N VAL A 160 6.25 0.51 -2.17
CA VAL A 160 7.54 -0.01 -2.66
C VAL A 160 8.70 0.63 -1.90
N LEU A 161 8.68 1.95 -1.71
CA LEU A 161 9.73 2.65 -0.96
C LEU A 161 9.80 2.18 0.49
N ILE A 162 8.65 2.06 1.14
CA ILE A 162 8.53 1.55 2.52
C ILE A 162 9.03 0.11 2.61
N ALA A 163 8.60 -0.76 1.68
CA ALA A 163 9.01 -2.16 1.68
C ALA A 163 10.52 -2.31 1.51
N ILE A 164 11.14 -1.54 0.61
CA ILE A 164 12.59 -1.58 0.40
C ILE A 164 13.32 -1.08 1.65
N GLY A 165 12.92 0.06 2.21
CA GLY A 165 13.58 0.63 3.39
C GLY A 165 13.48 -0.27 4.63
N ALA A 166 12.28 -0.76 4.93
CA ALA A 166 12.03 -1.65 6.06
C ALA A 166 12.77 -2.99 5.90
N THR A 167 12.76 -3.58 4.69
CA THR A 167 13.44 -4.86 4.41
C THR A 167 14.95 -4.70 4.42
N ALA A 168 15.49 -3.57 3.93
CA ALA A 168 16.93 -3.29 3.98
C ALA A 168 17.42 -3.17 5.42
N ALA A 169 16.73 -2.40 6.27
CA ALA A 169 17.07 -2.26 7.68
C ALA A 169 16.96 -3.60 8.43
N PHE A 170 15.86 -4.33 8.25
CA PHE A 170 15.65 -5.64 8.88
C PHE A 170 16.68 -6.67 8.41
N GLY A 171 16.91 -6.78 7.10
CA GLY A 171 17.84 -7.73 6.51
C GLY A 171 19.28 -7.48 6.95
N TYR A 172 19.71 -6.22 6.98
CA TYR A 172 21.04 -5.86 7.49
C TYR A 172 21.20 -6.24 8.97
N SER A 173 20.17 -5.95 9.78
CA SER A 173 20.13 -6.31 11.21
C SER A 173 20.15 -7.82 11.45
N LEU A 174 19.46 -8.57 10.61
CA LEU A 174 19.42 -10.04 10.67
C LEU A 174 20.79 -10.64 10.36
N VAL A 175 21.48 -10.14 9.33
CA VAL A 175 22.86 -10.55 9.03
C VAL A 175 23.80 -10.20 10.20
N GLY A 176 23.67 -8.99 10.75
CA GLY A 176 24.37 -8.54 11.96
C GLY A 176 24.21 -9.50 13.14
N THR A 177 22.98 -9.98 13.33
CA THR A 177 22.61 -10.92 14.40
C THR A 177 23.14 -12.33 14.15
N LEU A 178 23.03 -12.85 12.93
CA LEU A 178 23.45 -14.21 12.57
C LEU A 178 24.97 -14.39 12.58
N MET A 179 25.71 -13.38 12.12
CA MET A 179 27.19 -13.44 12.08
C MET A 179 27.83 -12.80 13.33
N ASN A 180 27.02 -12.35 14.29
CA ASN A 180 27.45 -11.75 15.54
C ASN A 180 28.47 -10.59 15.37
N LEU A 181 28.21 -9.69 14.42
CA LEU A 181 29.10 -8.55 14.09
C LEU A 181 29.10 -7.43 15.15
N GLY A 182 28.34 -7.61 16.24
CA GLY A 182 28.23 -6.65 17.33
C GLY A 182 27.13 -5.60 17.13
N PRO A 183 26.97 -4.69 18.11
CA PRO A 183 25.84 -3.75 18.19
C PRO A 183 25.81 -2.69 17.07
N ALA A 184 26.93 -2.45 16.40
CA ALA A 184 27.02 -1.49 15.30
C ALA A 184 26.24 -1.92 14.03
N PHE A 185 25.81 -3.18 13.95
CA PHE A 185 25.11 -3.75 12.80
C PHE A 185 23.63 -4.03 13.10
N MET A 186 23.07 -3.41 14.14
CA MET A 186 21.68 -3.60 14.57
C MET A 186 20.87 -2.35 14.26
N TYR A 187 19.88 -2.50 13.38
CA TYR A 187 18.97 -1.46 12.93
C TYR A 187 17.50 -1.92 13.03
N TYR A 188 17.20 -2.80 13.99
CA TYR A 188 15.86 -3.33 14.20
C TYR A 188 14.87 -2.24 14.63
N GLU A 189 15.35 -1.24 15.38
CA GLU A 189 14.61 -0.04 15.75
C GLU A 189 14.27 0.82 14.54
N THR A 190 15.21 0.96 13.58
CA THR A 190 14.98 1.67 12.33
C THR A 190 13.91 0.97 11.50
N ALA A 191 13.99 -0.36 11.34
CA ALA A 191 12.99 -1.15 10.64
C ALA A 191 11.60 -1.02 11.29
N ALA A 192 11.51 -1.17 12.62
CA ALA A 192 10.25 -1.04 13.35
C ALA A 192 9.67 0.37 13.26
N THR A 193 10.50 1.42 13.29
CA THR A 193 10.07 2.82 13.20
C THR A 193 9.47 3.13 11.83
N ILE A 194 10.13 2.70 10.74
CA ILE A 194 9.60 2.88 9.38
C ILE A 194 8.20 2.25 9.26
N ILE A 195 8.03 1.03 9.79
CA ILE A 195 6.78 0.28 9.69
C ILE A 195 5.69 0.86 10.59
N THR A 196 6.04 1.34 11.78
CA THR A 196 5.05 1.90 12.70
C THR A 196 4.54 3.25 12.22
N LEU A 197 5.39 4.11 11.64
CA LEU A 197 5.00 5.45 11.20
C LEU A 197 4.18 5.47 9.89
N VAL A 198 4.14 4.37 9.13
CA VAL A 198 3.35 4.30 7.90
C VAL A 198 1.87 3.96 8.15
N PHE A 199 1.55 3.30 9.26
CA PHE A 199 0.16 2.93 9.58
C PHE A 199 -0.69 4.15 9.86
#